data_AF-A0A5C8VA47-F1
#
_entry.id   AF-A0A5C8VA47-F1
#
_cell.length_a   1.000
_cell.length_b   1.000
_cell.length_c   1.000
_cell.angle_alpha   90.00
_cell.angle_beta   90.00
_cell.angle_gamma   90.00
#
_symmetry.space_group_name_H-M   'P 1'
#
loop_
_entity.id
_entity.type
_entity.pdbx_description
1 polymer ?
#
loop_
_entity_poly.entity_id
_entity_poly.type
_entity_poly.pdbx_seq_one_letter_code
_entity_poly.pdbx_strand_id
1 'polypeptide(L)'
;MKLNLLIMGTEFDLNKALLPGGIRNELHLERASIAHRLLRLMVKENGKLEPIWKKLGEVIRAYEDENWSRNSNITQKQIEESDQAELKAEKERPWIRQYLVKNLEHFISN
;
A
#
# COMPACT_ATOMS: atom_id res chain seq x y z
N MET A 1 -3.29 -5.36 -24.78
CA MET A 1 -2.02 -5.92 -24.27
C MET A 1 -1.43 -4.91 -23.29
N LYS A 2 -1.62 -5.08 -21.97
CA LYS A 2 -1.07 -4.13 -20.98
C LYS A 2 0.43 -4.38 -20.87
N LEU A 3 1.24 -3.37 -21.21
CA LEU A 3 2.67 -3.42 -20.98
C LEU A 3 2.91 -3.55 -19.47
N ASN A 4 3.28 -4.75 -19.01
CA ASN A 4 3.98 -4.95 -17.75
C ASN A 4 5.39 -4.38 -17.91
N LEU A 5 5.54 -3.06 -17.79
CA LEU A 5 6.81 -2.50 -17.36
C LEU A 5 6.95 -2.86 -15.88
N LEU A 6 7.42 -4.09 -15.63
CA LEU A 6 7.94 -4.52 -14.35
C LEU A 6 8.93 -3.47 -13.87
N ILE A 7 8.51 -2.66 -12.90
CA ILE A 7 9.43 -1.88 -12.10
C ILE A 7 10.19 -2.94 -11.29
N MET A 8 11.33 -3.39 -11.82
CA MET A 8 12.13 -4.46 -11.23
C MET A 8 12.48 -4.09 -9.79
N GLY A 9 11.86 -4.75 -8.81
CA GLY A 9 12.11 -4.50 -7.38
C GLY A 9 10.88 -4.56 -6.48
N THR A 10 9.66 -4.51 -7.00
CA THR A 10 8.43 -4.70 -6.18
C THR A 10 7.26 -5.25 -7.00
N GLU A 11 6.41 -6.05 -6.37
CA GLU A 11 5.14 -6.53 -6.94
C GLU A 11 3.95 -5.61 -6.57
N PHE A 12 4.23 -4.44 -5.97
CA PHE A 12 3.21 -3.50 -5.55
C PHE A 12 2.34 -3.02 -6.72
N ASP A 13 1.02 -3.09 -6.53
CA ASP A 13 0.01 -2.63 -7.48
C ASP A 13 -1.10 -1.91 -6.70
N LEU A 14 -1.20 -0.59 -6.91
CA LEU A 14 -2.18 0.24 -6.21
C LEU A 14 -3.61 -0.16 -6.56
N ASN A 15 -3.90 -0.59 -7.79
CA ASN A 15 -5.25 -1.02 -8.15
C ASN A 15 -5.68 -2.23 -7.33
N LYS A 16 -4.77 -3.18 -7.11
CA LYS A 16 -5.04 -4.36 -6.26
C LYS A 16 -5.20 -3.97 -4.81
N ALA A 17 -4.35 -3.08 -4.30
CA ALA A 17 -4.40 -2.62 -2.92
C ALA A 17 -5.69 -1.86 -2.58
N LEU A 18 -6.31 -1.19 -3.56
CA LEU A 18 -7.58 -0.45 -3.37
C LEU A 18 -8.82 -1.35 -3.35
N LEU A 19 -8.71 -2.62 -3.75
CA LEU A 19 -9.83 -3.56 -3.71
C LEU A 19 -10.15 -3.96 -2.27
N PRO A 20 -11.43 -4.24 -1.94
CA PRO A 20 -11.78 -4.94 -0.70
C PRO A 20 -11.01 -6.26 -0.60
N GLY A 21 -10.34 -6.52 0.53
CA GLY A 21 -9.47 -7.69 0.69
C GLY A 21 -8.23 -7.69 -0.22
N GLY A 22 -7.81 -6.52 -0.71
CA GLY A 22 -6.58 -6.33 -1.48
C GLY A 22 -5.32 -6.49 -0.62
N ILE A 23 -5.41 -6.10 0.65
CA ILE A 23 -4.40 -6.38 1.68
C ILE A 23 -4.74 -7.73 2.31
N ARG A 24 -3.79 -8.67 2.25
CA ARG A 24 -4.02 -10.09 2.61
C ARG A 24 -2.94 -10.69 3.51
N ASN A 25 -1.88 -9.92 3.77
CA ASN A 25 -0.75 -10.31 4.59
C ASN A 25 0.03 -9.04 4.97
N GLU A 26 0.94 -9.17 5.92
CA GLU A 26 1.75 -8.05 6.43
C GLU A 26 2.58 -7.37 5.34
N LEU A 27 3.09 -8.10 4.35
CA LEU A 27 3.84 -7.47 3.26
C LEU A 27 2.96 -6.57 2.39
N HIS A 28 1.70 -6.96 2.14
CA HIS A 28 0.75 -6.09 1.46
C HIS A 28 0.43 -4.86 2.30
N LEU A 29 0.24 -5.04 3.62
CA LEU A 29 -0.04 -3.96 4.56
C LEU A 29 1.08 -2.93 4.53
N GLU A 30 2.33 -3.37 4.68
CA GLU A 30 3.49 -2.48 4.75
C GLU A 30 3.73 -1.72 3.45
N ARG A 31 3.60 -2.39 2.30
CA ARG A 31 3.66 -1.72 0.98
C ARG A 31 2.54 -0.69 0.83
N ALA A 32 1.32 -1.02 1.26
CA ALA A 32 0.18 -0.10 1.24
C ALA A 32 0.40 1.09 2.18
N SER A 33 0.95 0.87 3.37
CA SER A 33 1.28 1.91 4.35
C SER A 33 2.37 2.86 3.84
N ILE A 34 3.40 2.35 3.17
CA ILE A 34 4.38 3.18 2.44
C ILE A 34 3.68 4.02 1.37
N ALA A 35 2.87 3.39 0.53
CA ALA A 35 2.17 4.08 -0.56
C ALA A 35 1.21 5.16 -0.03
N HIS A 36 0.48 4.89 1.05
CA HIS A 36 -0.43 5.83 1.70
C HIS A 36 0.32 7.07 2.24
N ARG A 37 1.48 6.87 2.88
CA ARG A 37 2.35 7.96 3.35
C ARG A 37 2.88 8.81 2.18
N LEU A 38 3.27 8.18 1.08
CA LEU A 38 3.73 8.86 -0.14
C LEU A 38 2.61 9.65 -0.83
N LEU A 39 1.42 9.04 -0.96
CA LEU A 39 0.23 9.68 -1.53
C LEU A 39 -0.17 10.93 -0.75
N ARG A 40 -0.06 10.93 0.59
CA ARG A 40 -0.32 12.12 1.40
C ARG A 40 0.56 13.31 1.00
N LEU A 41 1.82 13.07 0.63
CA LEU A 41 2.70 14.15 0.16
C LEU A 41 2.25 14.64 -1.22
N MET A 42 1.91 13.73 -2.12
CA MET A 42 1.45 14.04 -3.48
C MET A 42 0.09 14.76 -3.50
N VAL A 43 -0.81 14.46 -2.55
CA VAL A 43 -2.11 15.15 -2.39
C VAL A 43 -1.92 16.66 -2.15
N LYS A 44 -0.84 17.06 -1.47
CA LYS A 44 -0.52 18.49 -1.26
C LYS A 44 -0.19 19.22 -2.56
N GLU A 45 0.36 18.49 -3.54
CA GLU A 45 0.71 19.01 -4.86
C GLU A 45 -0.46 18.90 -5.83
N ASN A 46 -1.29 17.86 -5.69
CA ASN A 46 -2.45 17.62 -6.52
C ASN A 46 -3.62 17.03 -5.71
N GLY A 47 -4.58 17.89 -5.34
CA GLY A 47 -5.74 17.53 -4.54
C GLY A 47 -6.66 16.47 -5.17
N LYS A 48 -6.57 16.23 -6.49
CA LYS A 48 -7.36 15.18 -7.16
C LYS A 48 -7.00 13.76 -6.69
N LEU A 49 -5.87 13.60 -6.01
CA LEU A 49 -5.43 12.33 -5.42
C LEU A 49 -6.10 12.01 -4.08
N GLU A 50 -6.82 12.97 -3.49
CA GLU A 50 -7.43 12.80 -2.16
C GLU A 50 -8.38 11.59 -2.06
N PRO A 51 -9.26 11.29 -3.04
CA PRO A 51 -10.12 10.11 -2.97
C PRO A 51 -9.34 8.79 -2.93
N ILE A 52 -8.26 8.69 -3.70
CA ILE A 52 -7.40 7.50 -3.76
C ILE A 52 -6.67 7.31 -2.43
N TRP A 53 -6.12 8.40 -1.88
CA TRP A 53 -5.45 8.40 -0.58
C TRP A 53 -6.41 7.95 0.54
N LYS A 54 -7.62 8.52 0.60
CA LYS A 54 -8.65 8.13 1.57
C LYS A 54 -9.03 6.67 1.41
N LYS A 55 -9.25 6.20 0.18
CA LYS A 55 -9.65 4.83 -0.09
C LYS A 55 -8.59 3.83 0.35
N LEU A 56 -7.32 4.11 0.08
CA LEU A 56 -6.22 3.26 0.56
C LEU A 56 -6.18 3.21 2.09
N GLY A 57 -6.39 4.34 2.76
CA GLY A 57 -6.49 4.39 4.22
C GLY A 57 -7.69 3.66 4.82
N GLU A 58 -8.81 3.53 4.09
CA GLU A 58 -9.92 2.66 4.49
C GLU A 58 -9.54 1.18 4.43
N VAL A 59 -8.89 0.74 3.34
CA VAL A 59 -8.51 -0.67 3.18
C VAL A 59 -7.43 -1.07 4.18
N ILE A 60 -6.45 -0.19 4.46
CA ILE A 60 -5.44 -0.40 5.50
C ILE A 60 -6.11 -0.61 6.86
N ARG A 61 -6.99 0.32 7.27
CA ARG A 61 -7.70 0.23 8.55
C ARG A 61 -8.54 -1.03 8.67
N ALA A 62 -9.23 -1.45 7.60
CA ALA A 62 -10.00 -2.68 7.62
C ALA A 62 -9.15 -3.91 7.91
N TYR A 63 -7.94 -3.99 7.32
CA TYR A 63 -7.00 -5.09 7.61
C TYR A 63 -6.45 -5.01 9.05
N GLU A 64 -6.08 -3.81 9.51
CA GLU A 64 -5.57 -3.59 10.87
C GLU A 64 -6.64 -3.93 11.93
N ASP A 65 -7.89 -3.55 11.71
CA ASP A 65 -9.01 -3.86 12.61
C ASP A 65 -9.30 -5.38 12.67
N GLU A 66 -9.04 -6.12 11.59
CA GLU A 66 -9.23 -7.57 11.56
C GLU A 66 -8.04 -8.31 12.24
N ASN A 67 -6.81 -7.88 11.97
CA ASN A 67 -5.60 -8.65 12.31
C ASN A 67 -4.83 -8.12 13.53
N TRP A 68 -4.96 -6.82 13.83
CA TRP A 68 -4.16 -6.10 14.83
C TRP A 68 -5.00 -5.38 15.89
N SER A 69 -6.30 -5.67 15.98
CA SER A 69 -7.15 -5.08 17.01
C SER A 69 -6.74 -5.51 18.42
N ARG A 70 -7.09 -4.70 19.43
CA ARG A 70 -6.92 -5.06 20.85
C ARG A 70 -7.67 -6.33 21.27
N ASN A 71 -8.67 -6.71 20.50
CA ASN A 71 -9.46 -7.92 20.74
C ASN A 71 -8.87 -9.15 20.03
N SER A 72 -7.88 -8.96 19.16
CA SER A 72 -7.18 -10.02 18.44
C SER A 72 -6.13 -10.66 19.37
N ASN A 73 -6.01 -11.99 19.32
CA ASN A 73 -4.93 -12.69 20.02
C ASN A 73 -3.62 -12.54 19.23
N ILE A 74 -2.92 -11.42 19.43
CA ILE A 74 -1.66 -11.12 18.74
C ILE A 74 -0.58 -12.07 19.23
N THR A 75 -0.03 -12.87 18.31
CA THR A 75 1.02 -13.84 18.63
C THR A 75 2.42 -13.27 18.36
N GLN A 76 3.44 -13.80 19.05
CA GLN A 76 4.83 -13.43 18.78
C GLN A 76 5.23 -13.68 17.31
N LYS A 77 4.73 -14.77 16.72
CA LYS A 77 4.96 -15.08 15.31
C LYS A 77 4.39 -14.00 14.38
N GLN A 78 3.21 -13.48 14.68
CA GLN A 78 2.60 -12.40 13.91
C GLN A 78 3.44 -11.11 13.98
N ILE A 79 3.99 -10.79 15.14
CA ILE A 79 4.92 -9.67 15.32
C ILE A 79 6.17 -9.88 14.45
N GLU A 80 6.78 -11.07 14.51
CA GLU A 80 7.95 -11.40 13.68
C GLU A 80 7.65 -11.32 12.17
N GLU A 81 6.48 -11.79 11.73
CA GLU A 81 6.04 -11.67 10.34
C GLU A 81 5.87 -10.21 9.91
N SER A 82 5.33 -9.36 10.79
CA SER A 82 5.23 -7.91 10.60
C SER A 82 6.60 -7.26 10.45
N ASP A 83 7.53 -7.57 11.36
CA ASP A 83 8.88 -6.99 11.34
C ASP A 83 9.62 -7.37 10.04
N GLN A 84 9.50 -8.63 9.60
CA GLN A 84 10.10 -9.06 8.33
C GLN A 84 9.44 -8.39 7.12
N ALA A 85 8.12 -8.21 7.16
CA ALA A 85 7.38 -7.52 6.11
C ALA A 85 7.80 -6.05 6.01
N GLU A 86 7.96 -5.34 7.13
CA GLU A 86 8.38 -3.95 7.18
C GLU A 86 9.78 -3.80 6.57
N LEU A 87 10.75 -4.61 7.02
CA LEU A 87 12.12 -4.59 6.51
C LEU A 87 12.17 -4.82 4.99
N LYS A 88 11.32 -5.71 4.48
CA LYS A 88 11.23 -5.97 3.05
C LYS A 88 10.57 -4.78 2.32
N ALA A 89 9.44 -4.29 2.80
CA ALA A 89 8.70 -3.20 2.16
C ALA A 89 9.50 -1.89 2.14
N GLU A 90 10.26 -1.58 3.20
CA GLU A 90 11.12 -0.40 3.25
C GLU A 90 12.28 -0.49 2.25
N LYS A 91 12.86 -1.67 2.02
CA LYS A 91 13.78 -1.88 0.88
C LYS A 91 13.08 -1.58 -0.44
N GLU A 92 11.81 -1.96 -0.58
CA GLU A 92 11.01 -1.76 -1.79
C GLU A 92 10.54 -0.31 -2.02
N ARG A 93 10.64 0.57 -1.00
CA ARG A 93 10.11 1.94 -1.00
C ARG A 93 10.48 2.79 -2.23
N PRO A 94 11.71 2.79 -2.76
CA PRO A 94 12.05 3.58 -3.95
C PRO A 94 11.24 3.17 -5.18
N TRP A 95 11.00 1.86 -5.34
CA TRP A 95 10.23 1.32 -6.45
C TRP A 95 8.73 1.58 -6.30
N ILE A 96 8.20 1.51 -5.07
CA ILE A 96 6.82 1.91 -4.77
C ILE A 96 6.61 3.39 -5.13
N ARG A 97 7.55 4.27 -4.75
CA ARG A 97 7.50 5.69 -5.14
C ARG A 97 7.52 5.86 -6.66
N GLN A 98 8.42 5.17 -7.35
CA GLN A 98 8.52 5.24 -8.81
C GLN A 98 7.23 4.73 -9.49
N TYR A 99 6.63 3.66 -8.97
CA TYR A 99 5.35 3.15 -9.43
C TYR A 99 4.26 4.21 -9.33
N LEU A 100 4.12 4.86 -8.17
CA LEU A 100 3.10 5.89 -7.98
C LEU A 100 3.31 7.04 -8.97
N VAL A 101 4.51 7.61 -9.05
CA VAL A 101 4.78 8.73 -9.98
C VAL A 101 4.42 8.38 -11.43
N LYS A 102 4.71 7.15 -11.88
CA LYS A 102 4.42 6.73 -13.26
C LYS A 102 2.94 6.48 -13.54
N ASN A 103 2.18 6.03 -12.54
CA ASN A 103 0.83 5.53 -12.78
C ASN A 103 -0.27 6.49 -12.31
N LEU A 104 0.04 7.49 -11.48
CA LEU A 104 -0.97 8.33 -10.84
C LEU A 104 -1.81 9.18 -11.79
N GLU A 105 -1.26 9.62 -12.92
CA GLU A 105 -2.05 10.33 -13.94
C GLU A 105 -3.21 9.47 -14.46
N HIS A 106 -3.05 8.15 -14.54
CA HIS A 106 -4.11 7.23 -14.96
C HIS A 106 -5.24 7.10 -13.94
N PHE A 107 -4.98 7.36 -12.65
CA PHE A 107 -6.02 7.28 -11.61
C PHE A 107 -6.83 8.57 -11.49
N ILE A 108 -6.34 9.69 -12.04
CA ILE A 108 -7.01 10.99 -12.00
C ILE A 108 -7.77 11.27 -13.31
N SER A 109 -7.40 10.59 -14.40
CA SER A 109 -7.96 10.79 -15.73
C SER A 109 -9.18 9.89 -16.04
N ASN A 110 -9.59 9.03 -15.10
CA ASN A 110 -10.79 8.20 -15.15
C ASN A 110 -11.75 8.63 -14.04
#